data_AF-A0A699VT12-F1
#
_entry.id   AF-A0A699VT12-F1
#
_cell.length_a   1.000
_cell.length_b   1.000
_cell.length_c   1.000
_cell.angle_alpha   90.00
_cell.angle_beta   90.00
_cell.angle_gamma   90.00
#
_symmetry.space_group_name_H-M   'P 1'
#
loop_
_entity.id
_entity.type
_entity.pdbx_description
1 polymer ?
#
loop_
_entity_poly.entity_id
_entity_poly.type
_entity_poly.pdbx_seq_one_letter_code
_entity_poly.pdbx_strand_id
1 'polypeptide(L)'
;MLPDMLEDPYVEAPYAEEPEPFETDDSAATPPPHPAYRTTARISIPAPVPMPTWIDSEVVRLLAISSPPASPLSPWSSPSPQ
;
A
#
# COMPACT_ATOMS: atom_id res chain seq x y z
N MET A 1 18.03 20.07 -77.05
CA MET A 1 17.80 18.64 -76.76
C MET A 1 18.53 18.32 -75.47
N LEU A 2 17.80 18.34 -74.36
CA LEU A 2 18.24 17.94 -73.03
C LEU A 2 17.42 16.68 -72.67
N PRO A 3 18.03 15.57 -72.25
CA PRO A 3 17.32 14.36 -71.88
C PRO A 3 16.93 14.34 -70.39
N ASP A 4 16.14 13.33 -70.06
CA ASP A 4 15.75 12.85 -68.73
C ASP A 4 14.65 13.65 -68.03
N MET A 5 13.51 13.00 -67.79
CA MET A 5 13.30 12.37 -66.50
C MET A 5 12.01 11.53 -66.50
N LEU A 6 12.18 10.27 -66.11
CA LEU A 6 11.19 9.38 -65.50
C LEU A 6 10.12 8.84 -66.45
N GLU A 7 10.46 7.72 -67.10
CA GLU A 7 9.52 6.61 -67.08
C GLU A 7 9.05 6.43 -65.63
N ASP A 8 7.75 6.53 -65.39
CA ASP A 8 7.16 6.13 -64.14
C ASP A 8 6.76 4.65 -64.29
N PRO A 9 7.62 3.68 -63.91
CA PRO A 9 7.22 2.29 -63.92
C PRO A 9 6.27 2.09 -62.74
N TYR A 10 4.98 2.19 -63.01
CA TYR A 10 3.96 1.64 -62.12
C TYR A 10 4.09 0.12 -62.14
N VAL A 11 5.01 -0.36 -61.30
CA VAL A 11 5.02 -1.59 -60.50
C VAL A 11 4.49 -2.87 -61.19
N GLU A 12 5.39 -3.82 -61.40
CA GLU A 12 5.05 -5.21 -61.11
C GLU A 12 6.16 -5.84 -60.27
N ALA A 13 5.93 -5.87 -58.96
CA ALA A 13 6.74 -6.63 -58.03
C ALA A 13 6.31 -8.10 -58.11
N PRO A 14 7.17 -9.07 -58.43
CA PRO A 14 6.92 -10.43 -58.02
C PRO A 14 7.22 -10.51 -56.52
N TYR A 15 6.30 -10.02 -55.69
CA TYR A 15 6.31 -10.30 -54.26
C TYR A 15 5.44 -11.54 -54.02
N ALA A 16 5.97 -12.69 -54.39
CA ALA A 16 5.40 -13.99 -54.03
C ALA A 16 6.46 -15.08 -54.12
N GLU A 17 7.59 -14.89 -53.43
CA GLU A 17 8.28 -16.04 -52.86
C GLU A 17 7.68 -16.21 -51.47
N GLU A 18 6.62 -17.01 -51.40
CA GLU A 18 6.03 -17.45 -50.15
C GLU A 18 7.14 -18.17 -49.37
N PRO A 19 7.57 -17.67 -48.19
CA PRO A 19 8.46 -18.46 -47.37
C PRO A 19 7.66 -19.68 -46.94
N GLU A 20 8.04 -20.84 -47.48
CA GLU A 20 7.55 -22.13 -47.00
C GLU A 20 7.65 -22.08 -45.47
N PRO A 21 6.53 -22.27 -44.73
CA PRO A 21 6.55 -22.13 -43.30
C PRO A 21 7.61 -23.11 -42.81
N PHE A 22 8.70 -22.57 -42.28
CA PHE A 22 9.61 -23.38 -41.51
C PHE A 22 8.72 -24.02 -40.45
N GLU A 23 8.76 -25.35 -40.38
CA GLU A 23 8.24 -26.11 -39.25
C GLU A 23 9.06 -25.67 -38.03
N THR A 24 8.84 -24.44 -37.56
CA THR A 24 9.34 -23.96 -36.29
C THR A 24 8.55 -24.73 -35.28
N ASP A 25 9.15 -25.85 -34.94
CA ASP A 25 9.31 -26.30 -33.57
C ASP A 25 8.04 -26.01 -32.78
N ASP A 26 7.05 -26.87 -33.02
CA ASP A 26 5.96 -27.19 -32.09
C ASP A 26 6.55 -27.83 -30.80
N SER A 27 7.61 -27.22 -30.29
CA SER A 27 8.32 -27.49 -29.06
C SER A 27 8.95 -26.21 -28.50
N ALA A 28 8.62 -25.02 -29.02
CA ALA A 28 8.78 -23.79 -28.27
C ALA A 28 7.61 -23.61 -27.29
N ALA A 29 7.46 -24.57 -26.38
CA ALA A 29 6.65 -24.41 -25.19
C ALA A 29 7.35 -23.37 -24.30
N THR A 30 7.12 -22.08 -24.58
CA THR A 30 7.42 -21.03 -23.61
C THR A 30 6.64 -21.41 -22.35
N PRO A 31 7.30 -21.81 -21.25
CA PRO A 31 6.58 -22.20 -20.05
C PRO A 31 5.68 -21.02 -19.70
N PRO A 32 4.39 -21.25 -19.37
CA PRO A 32 3.50 -20.17 -19.00
C PRO A 32 4.23 -19.33 -17.96
N PRO A 33 4.28 -17.99 -18.13
CA PRO A 33 5.05 -17.14 -17.23
C PRO A 33 4.66 -17.56 -15.83
N HIS A 34 5.65 -18.07 -15.07
CA HIS A 34 5.47 -18.85 -13.85
C HIS A 34 4.16 -18.46 -13.16
N PRO A 35 3.21 -19.39 -12.90
CA PRO A 35 2.03 -19.04 -12.12
C PRO A 35 2.55 -18.40 -10.84
N ALA A 36 2.40 -17.07 -10.78
CA ALA A 36 3.02 -16.28 -9.74
C ALA A 36 2.25 -16.67 -8.49
N TYR A 37 2.81 -17.58 -7.70
CA TYR A 37 2.29 -17.97 -6.41
C TYR A 37 2.27 -16.73 -5.52
N ARG A 38 1.21 -15.93 -5.64
CA ARG A 38 0.94 -14.82 -4.75
C ARG A 38 0.29 -15.42 -3.52
N THR A 39 1.12 -15.77 -2.55
CA THR A 39 0.68 -16.06 -1.20
C THR A 39 0.23 -14.74 -0.56
N THR A 40 -1.04 -14.40 -0.71
CA THR A 40 -1.63 -13.27 0.00
C THR A 40 -1.88 -13.68 1.45
N ALA A 41 -0.98 -13.29 2.34
CA ALA A 41 -1.21 -13.41 3.77
C ALA A 41 -2.38 -12.49 4.16
N ARG A 42 -3.44 -13.07 4.73
CA ARG A 42 -4.55 -12.30 5.29
C ARG A 42 -4.25 -11.98 6.74
N ILE A 43 -4.03 -10.70 7.04
CA ILE A 43 -3.98 -10.21 8.41
C ILE A 43 -5.41 -9.99 8.93
N SER A 44 -5.67 -10.38 10.17
CA SER A 44 -6.94 -10.11 10.86
C SER A 44 -6.76 -8.96 11.84
N ILE A 45 -7.67 -8.00 11.85
CA ILE A 45 -7.70 -6.93 12.85
C ILE A 45 -8.73 -7.31 13.92
N PRO A 46 -8.32 -7.43 15.20
CA PRO A 46 -9.26 -7.76 16.28
C PRO A 46 -10.24 -6.61 16.52
N ALA A 47 -11.41 -6.93 17.04
CA ALA A 47 -12.39 -5.92 17.42
C ALA A 47 -11.83 -5.02 18.54
N PRO A 48 -12.17 -3.71 18.56
CA PRO A 48 -11.79 -2.83 19.66
C PRO A 48 -12.38 -3.35 20.98
N VAL A 49 -11.54 -3.46 22.01
CA VAL A 49 -12.01 -3.72 23.37
C VAL A 49 -12.79 -2.48 23.82
N PRO A 50 -14.07 -2.61 24.26
CA PRO A 50 -14.78 -1.49 24.81
C PRO A 50 -14.01 -0.99 26.03
N MET A 51 -13.53 0.25 25.95
CA MET A 51 -12.89 0.90 27.09
C MET A 51 -13.89 0.95 28.24
N PRO A 52 -13.48 0.61 29.47
CA PRO A 52 -14.36 0.76 30.61
C PRO A 52 -14.80 2.22 30.67
N THR A 53 -16.11 2.45 30.64
CA THR A 53 -16.69 3.75 30.95
C THR A 53 -16.36 4.00 32.42
N TRP A 54 -15.33 4.81 32.67
CA TRP A 54 -14.94 5.21 34.00
C TRP A 54 -16.16 5.82 34.69
N ILE A 55 -16.72 5.10 35.65
CA ILE A 55 -17.84 5.58 36.45
C ILE A 55 -17.33 6.67 37.40
N ASP A 56 -18.18 7.64 37.76
CA ASP A 56 -17.81 8.75 38.65
C ASP A 56 -17.10 8.25 39.94
N SER A 57 -17.51 7.10 40.45
CA SER A 57 -16.88 6.47 41.64
C SER A 57 -15.42 6.05 41.42
N GLU A 58 -15.01 5.65 40.22
CA GLU A 58 -13.61 5.32 39.93
C GLU A 58 -12.75 6.59 39.87
N VAL A 59 -13.28 7.67 39.31
CA VAL A 59 -12.61 8.99 39.26
C VAL A 59 -12.43 9.55 40.66
N VAL A 60 -13.47 9.50 41.51
CA VAL A 60 -13.41 9.92 42.91
C VAL A 60 -12.40 9.08 43.69
N ARG A 61 -12.36 7.76 43.47
CA ARG A 61 -11.38 6.88 44.11
C ARG A 61 -9.94 7.20 43.68
N LEU A 62 -9.71 7.45 42.39
CA LEU A 62 -8.39 7.87 41.89
C LEU A 62 -7.97 9.22 42.49
N LEU A 63 -8.89 10.18 42.59
CA LEU A 63 -8.63 11.48 43.20
C LEU A 63 -8.28 11.34 44.69
N ALA A 64 -8.97 10.45 45.40
CA ALA A 64 -8.70 10.16 46.81
C ALA A 64 -7.35 9.45 47.04
N ILE A 65 -6.89 8.62 46.08
CA ILE A 65 -5.56 7.98 46.15
C ILE A 65 -4.46 8.97 45.78
N SER A 66 -4.73 9.86 44.83
CA SER A 66 -3.78 10.88 44.36
C SER A 66 -3.63 12.05 45.35
N SER A 67 -4.70 12.38 46.07
CA SER A 67 -4.68 13.44 47.08
C SER A 67 -4.07 12.90 48.37
N PRO A 68 -2.98 13.49 48.89
CA PRO A 68 -2.54 13.15 50.24
C PRO A 68 -3.67 13.47 51.23
N PRO A 69 -3.81 12.71 52.33
CA PRO A 69 -4.76 13.07 53.38
C PRO A 69 -4.50 14.53 53.76
N ALA A 70 -5.56 15.29 54.00
CA ALA A 70 -5.45 16.67 54.43
C ALA A 70 -4.64 16.71 55.73
N SER A 71 -3.33 16.92 55.60
CA SER A 71 -2.44 17.05 56.73
C SER A 71 -2.83 18.32 57.47
N PRO A 72 -3.07 18.27 58.79
CA PRO A 72 -3.43 19.45 59.58
C PRO A 72 -2.30 20.50 59.65
N LEU A 73 -1.12 20.19 59.09
CA LEU A 73 0.08 21.03 59.03
C LEU A 73 0.48 21.30 57.56
N SER A 74 -0.46 21.74 56.73
CA SER A 74 -0.11 22.22 55.39
C SER A 74 0.67 23.55 55.47
N PRO A 75 1.70 23.78 54.64
CA PRO A 75 2.58 24.96 54.70
C PRO A 75 1.92 26.28 54.26
N TRP A 76 0.62 26.29 53.94
CA TRP A 76 -0.07 27.50 53.45
C TRP A 76 -0.52 28.46 54.55
N SER A 77 -0.23 28.17 55.82
CA SER A 77 -0.42 29.12 56.91
C SER A 77 0.83 29.98 57.12
N SER A 78 1.27 30.73 56.11
CA SER A 78 2.11 31.90 56.39
C SER A 78 1.20 32.99 56.95
N PRO A 79 1.44 33.51 58.16
CA PRO A 79 0.71 34.68 58.61
C PRO A 79 1.01 35.84 57.65
N SER A 80 -0.01 36.60 57.31
CA SER A 80 0.14 37.80 56.49
C SER A 80 1.12 38.75 57.20
N PRO A 81 2.20 39.22 56.54
CA PRO A 81 3.11 40.15 57.18
C PRO A 81 2.35 41.46 57.48
N GLN A 82 2.35 41.86 58.75
CA GLN A 82 1.96 43.20 59.18
C GLN A 82 3.14 44.16 59.08
#